data_AF-A0A026WAW1-F1
#
_entry.id   AF-A0A026WAW1-F1
#
_cell.length_a   1.000
_cell.length_b   1.000
_cell.length_c   1.000
_cell.angle_alpha   90.00
_cell.angle_beta   90.00
_cell.angle_gamma   90.00
#
_symmetry.space_group_name_H-M   'P 1'
#
loop_
_entity.id
_entity.type
_entity.pdbx_description
1 polymer ?
#
loop_
_entity_poly.entity_id
_entity_poly.type
_entity_poly.pdbx_seq_one_letter_code
_entity_poly.pdbx_strand_id
1 'polypeptide(L)'
;MEFKFNVNKLLPRKINKVTHNLTPEDFKGDRRELNECQRLLSRILDDMGEASARAQGLNKPITSALKLRDTDHTIYLLVDNEANNGLGSVVGLLKTGSKNLFLFDETGEHYQLQARCILDFYVHESRQRMGLGNILYQHMLSEENIRPVKLAIDRPSEKFLAFLHKYYRLSKIIPQNNKFVVFEGFFDDENRDVRSNRYSLPPRTSLDDGTSGNNNNNGRNGASLNGVPYAASVSRSFGRYAAARPPCSMANIIHNTAMLDQSAQRTG
;
A
#
# COMPACT_ATOMS: atom_id res chain seq x y z
N MET A 1 5.33 20.86 15.41
CA MET A 1 4.24 21.81 15.13
C MET A 1 3.73 22.35 16.44
N GLU A 2 3.88 23.65 16.62
CA GLU A 2 3.52 24.35 17.84
C GLU A 2 2.13 24.96 17.68
N PHE A 3 1.35 24.94 18.77
CA PHE A 3 -0.01 25.46 18.79
C PHE A 3 -0.14 26.53 19.87
N LYS A 4 -1.11 27.44 19.71
CA LYS A 4 -1.39 28.53 20.68
C LYS A 4 -2.10 28.05 21.95
N PHE A 5 -2.10 26.75 22.21
CA PHE A 5 -2.74 26.12 23.36
C PHE A 5 -1.86 24.97 23.86
N ASN A 6 -2.10 24.54 25.10
CA ASN A 6 -1.32 23.48 25.72
C ASN A 6 -1.69 22.11 25.11
N VAL A 7 -0.79 21.57 24.29
CA VAL A 7 -0.92 20.27 23.63
C VAL A 7 -0.82 19.14 24.64
N ASN A 8 0.06 19.27 25.64
CA ASN A 8 0.26 18.24 26.67
C ASN A 8 -1.01 17.99 27.50
N LYS A 9 -1.85 19.02 27.73
CA LYS A 9 -3.14 18.84 28.42
C LYS A 9 -4.13 18.03 27.58
N LEU A 10 -4.10 18.21 26.25
CA LEU A 10 -5.00 17.54 25.32
C LEU A 10 -4.54 16.11 24.97
N LEU A 11 -3.22 15.94 24.85
CA LEU A 11 -2.53 14.74 24.40
C LEU A 11 -1.43 14.39 25.42
N PRO A 12 -1.79 13.79 26.56
CA PRO A 12 -0.86 13.63 27.69
C PRO A 12 0.21 12.57 27.47
N ARG A 13 -0.05 11.58 26.61
CA ARG A 13 0.90 10.50 26.33
C ARG A 13 1.93 10.95 25.28
N LYS A 14 3.06 10.24 25.19
CA LYS A 14 4.03 10.46 24.10
C LYS A 14 3.42 10.14 22.74
N ILE A 15 2.67 9.04 22.64
CA ILE A 15 1.89 8.67 21.48
C ILE A 15 0.43 8.60 21.90
N ASN A 16 -0.42 9.30 21.17
CA ASN A 16 -1.86 9.34 21.45
C ASN A 16 -2.61 8.85 20.23
N LYS A 17 -3.56 7.94 20.47
CA LYS A 17 -4.44 7.43 19.44
C LYS A 17 -5.69 8.31 19.34
N VAL A 18 -6.08 8.60 18.10
CA VAL A 18 -7.27 9.37 17.78
C VAL A 18 -8.05 8.61 16.71
N THR A 19 -9.35 8.45 16.93
CA THR A 19 -10.28 7.77 16.02
C THR A 19 -11.35 8.74 15.50
N HIS A 20 -12.38 8.24 14.81
CA HIS A 20 -13.51 9.03 14.31
C HIS A 20 -14.20 9.90 15.37
N ASN A 21 -14.11 9.55 16.65
CA ASN A 21 -14.68 10.31 17.76
C ASN A 21 -13.93 11.61 18.08
N LEU A 22 -12.74 11.83 17.50
CA LEU A 22 -11.89 13.00 17.74
C LEU A 22 -11.68 13.30 19.22
N THR A 23 -11.52 12.24 20.01
CA THR A 23 -11.30 12.30 21.46
C THR A 23 -10.09 11.43 21.81
N PRO A 24 -9.27 11.83 22.78
CA PRO A 24 -8.23 10.96 23.33
C PRO A 24 -8.86 9.73 24.03
N GLU A 25 -8.17 8.59 24.04
CA GLU A 25 -8.69 7.34 24.63
C GLU A 25 -9.08 7.48 26.12
N ASP A 26 -8.34 8.27 26.89
CA ASP A 26 -8.56 8.43 28.33
C ASP A 26 -9.39 9.67 28.69
N PHE A 27 -10.13 10.24 27.75
CA PHE A 27 -10.87 11.48 28.01
C PHE A 27 -11.96 11.27 29.08
N LYS A 28 -11.82 11.99 30.20
CA LYS A 28 -12.78 12.05 31.29
C LYS A 28 -13.10 13.52 31.53
N GLY A 29 -14.26 13.98 31.07
CA GLY A 29 -14.66 15.38 31.17
C GLY A 29 -16.11 15.61 30.77
N ASP A 30 -16.58 16.83 31.01
CA ASP A 30 -17.95 17.24 30.73
C ASP A 30 -18.20 17.46 29.23
N ARG A 31 -19.49 17.53 28.83
CA ARG A 31 -19.91 17.78 27.43
C ARG A 31 -19.20 19.00 26.81
N ARG A 32 -19.01 20.07 27.59
CA ARG A 32 -18.36 21.30 27.12
C ARG A 32 -16.87 21.09 26.83
N GLU A 33 -16.19 20.39 27.73
CA GLU A 33 -14.77 20.05 27.58
C GLU A 33 -14.55 19.10 26.41
N LEU A 34 -15.48 18.17 26.19
CA LEU A 34 -15.43 17.25 25.05
C LEU A 34 -15.51 18.02 23.72
N ASN A 35 -16.45 18.96 23.59
CA ASN A 35 -16.59 19.77 22.38
C ASN A 35 -15.33 20.61 22.12
N GLU A 36 -14.73 21.18 23.16
CA GLU A 36 -13.50 21.94 23.03
C GLU A 36 -12.31 21.05 22.66
N CYS A 37 -12.17 19.88 23.29
CA CYS A 37 -11.18 18.86 22.91
C CYS A 37 -11.30 18.48 21.43
N GLN A 38 -12.51 18.18 20.96
CA GLN A 38 -12.76 17.83 19.57
C GLN A 38 -12.36 18.97 18.63
N ARG A 39 -12.66 20.22 18.99
CA ARG A 39 -12.29 21.40 18.20
C ARG A 39 -10.77 21.57 18.11
N LEU A 40 -10.06 21.44 19.22
CA LEU A 40 -8.60 21.56 19.28
C LEU A 40 -7.89 20.40 18.55
N LEU A 41 -8.37 19.16 18.73
CA LEU A 41 -7.86 18.01 18.00
C LEU A 41 -8.11 18.11 16.50
N SER A 42 -9.27 18.61 16.10
CA SER A 42 -9.57 18.82 14.69
C SER A 42 -8.53 19.75 14.06
N ARG A 43 -8.21 20.85 14.73
CA ARG A 43 -7.18 21.80 14.29
C ARG A 43 -5.80 21.14 14.20
N ILE A 44 -5.40 20.34 15.19
CA ILE A 44 -4.12 19.61 15.14
C ILE A 44 -4.07 18.69 13.93
N LEU A 45 -5.13 17.92 13.69
CA LEU A 45 -5.18 16.97 12.58
C LEU A 45 -5.17 17.66 11.23
N ASP A 46 -5.91 18.77 11.08
CA ASP A 46 -5.95 19.53 9.84
C ASP A 46 -4.58 20.15 9.53
N ASP A 47 -3.94 20.78 10.52
CA ASP A 47 -2.61 21.38 10.35
C ASP A 47 -1.56 20.29 10.04
N MET A 48 -1.56 19.17 10.77
CA MET A 48 -0.64 18.04 10.53
C MET A 48 -0.88 17.35 9.19
N GLY A 49 -2.14 17.20 8.79
CA GLY A 49 -2.54 16.63 7.50
C GLY A 49 -2.11 17.51 6.32
N GLU A 50 -2.24 18.82 6.47
CA GLU A 50 -1.77 19.80 5.50
C GLU A 50 -0.24 19.80 5.40
N ALA A 51 0.47 19.72 6.53
CA ALA A 51 1.92 19.58 6.55
C ALA A 51 2.40 18.31 5.85
N SER A 52 1.72 17.18 6.11
CA SER A 52 1.97 15.92 5.40
C SER A 52 1.75 16.04 3.89
N ALA A 53 0.67 16.71 3.47
CA ALA A 53 0.35 16.94 2.07
C ALA A 53 1.47 17.71 1.35
N ARG A 54 1.93 18.80 1.95
CA ARG A 54 3.03 19.61 1.41
C ARG A 54 4.33 18.80 1.30
N ALA A 55 4.67 18.02 2.33
CA ALA A 55 5.87 17.21 2.34
C ALA A 55 5.86 16.09 1.28
N GLN A 56 4.67 15.62 0.89
CA GLN A 56 4.47 14.62 -0.16
C GLN A 56 4.22 15.23 -1.55
N GLY A 57 4.14 16.56 -1.67
CA GLY A 57 3.82 17.24 -2.94
C GLY A 57 2.38 17.02 -3.41
N LEU A 58 1.43 16.83 -2.49
CA LEU A 58 0.02 16.64 -2.80
C LEU A 58 -0.72 17.98 -2.86
N ASN A 59 -1.63 18.14 -3.84
CA ASN A 59 -2.44 19.35 -3.98
C ASN A 59 -3.50 19.52 -2.88
N LYS A 60 -3.92 18.41 -2.24
CA LYS A 60 -4.93 18.40 -1.19
C LYS A 60 -4.51 17.44 -0.09
N PRO A 61 -4.77 17.76 1.19
CA PRO A 61 -4.46 16.85 2.29
C PRO A 61 -5.30 15.60 2.23
N ILE A 62 -4.67 14.44 2.43
CA ILE A 62 -5.35 13.13 2.50
C ILE A 62 -5.83 12.81 3.92
N THR A 63 -5.40 13.60 4.90
CA THR A 63 -5.74 13.48 6.31
C THR A 63 -6.33 14.80 6.78
N SER A 64 -7.51 14.76 7.36
CA SER A 64 -8.17 15.89 8.00
C SER A 64 -9.16 15.37 9.03
N ALA A 65 -9.58 16.21 9.98
CA ALA A 65 -10.55 15.85 11.00
C ALA A 65 -11.89 15.42 10.37
N LEU A 66 -12.32 16.13 9.33
CA LEU A 66 -13.54 15.80 8.59
C LEU A 66 -13.46 14.42 7.94
N LYS A 67 -12.34 14.13 7.24
CA LYS A 67 -12.13 12.82 6.60
C LYS A 67 -12.01 11.67 7.59
N LEU A 68 -11.63 11.94 8.84
CA LEU A 68 -11.51 10.93 9.88
C LEU A 68 -12.89 10.50 10.39
N ARG A 69 -13.85 11.43 10.55
CA ARG A 69 -15.18 11.16 11.13
C ARG A 69 -15.97 10.10 10.37
N ASP A 70 -15.83 10.07 9.05
CA ASP A 70 -16.58 9.16 8.17
C ASP A 70 -15.85 7.84 7.89
N THR A 71 -14.80 7.52 8.66
CA THR A 71 -13.93 6.37 8.40
C THR A 71 -13.60 5.60 9.67
N ASP A 72 -13.25 4.32 9.52
CA ASP A 72 -12.68 3.47 10.55
C ASP A 72 -11.17 3.69 10.76
N HIS A 73 -10.65 4.80 10.24
CA HIS A 73 -9.23 5.09 10.33
C HIS A 73 -8.84 5.42 11.77
N THR A 74 -7.59 5.10 12.08
CA THR A 74 -6.94 5.40 13.35
C THR A 74 -5.73 6.26 13.07
N ILE A 75 -5.54 7.31 13.86
CA ILE A 75 -4.39 8.20 13.75
C ILE A 75 -3.60 8.14 15.05
N TYR A 76 -2.30 7.85 14.94
CA TYR A 76 -1.35 7.95 16.02
C TYR A 76 -0.59 9.26 15.91
N LEU A 77 -0.68 10.10 16.94
CA LEU A 77 0.00 11.39 17.04
C LEU A 77 1.16 11.27 18.02
N LEU A 78 2.37 11.62 17.57
CA LEU A 78 3.56 11.69 18.40
C LEU A 78 3.73 13.12 18.92
N VAL A 79 3.82 13.25 20.24
CA VAL A 79 3.98 14.53 20.95
C VAL A 79 5.37 14.59 21.60
N ASP A 80 5.97 15.76 21.48
CA ASP A 80 7.18 16.16 22.20
C ASP A 80 6.76 17.08 23.34
N ASN A 81 6.74 16.54 24.58
CA ASN A 81 6.15 17.22 25.73
C ASN A 81 7.01 18.38 26.25
N GLU A 82 8.32 18.35 26.01
CA GLU A 82 9.26 19.36 26.51
C GLU A 82 9.33 20.58 25.58
N ALA A 83 8.88 20.43 24.33
CA ALA A 83 8.88 21.49 23.35
C ALA A 83 7.92 22.64 23.70
N ASN A 84 8.10 23.79 23.02
CA ASN A 84 7.25 24.97 23.15
C ASN A 84 7.10 25.46 24.61
N ASN A 85 8.22 25.62 25.32
CA ASN A 85 8.26 26.03 26.73
C ASN A 85 7.38 25.15 27.65
N GLY A 86 7.33 23.83 27.39
CA GLY A 86 6.52 22.87 28.17
C GLY A 86 5.04 22.83 27.80
N LEU A 87 4.60 23.56 26.77
CA LEU A 87 3.23 23.46 26.24
C LEU A 87 3.05 22.25 25.30
N GLY A 88 4.15 21.64 24.85
CA GLY A 88 4.15 20.50 23.95
C GLY A 88 4.04 20.88 22.48
N SER A 89 4.56 20.01 21.62
CA SER A 89 4.47 20.13 20.15
C SER A 89 4.18 18.77 19.53
N VAL A 90 3.30 18.75 18.52
CA VAL A 90 3.04 17.54 17.74
C VAL A 90 4.13 17.40 16.68
N VAL A 91 4.82 16.26 16.67
CA VAL A 91 6.01 16.03 15.84
C VAL A 91 5.83 14.93 14.79
N GLY A 92 4.80 14.09 14.92
CA GLY A 92 4.53 13.03 13.96
C GLY A 92 3.06 12.62 13.90
N LEU A 93 2.67 12.07 12.75
CA LEU A 93 1.34 11.59 12.43
C LEU A 93 1.48 10.28 11.65
N LEU A 94 0.75 9.24 12.07
CA LEU A 94 0.64 7.97 11.36
C LEU A 94 -0.82 7.58 11.29
N LYS A 95 -1.38 7.51 10.09
CA LYS A 95 -2.77 7.12 9.82
C LYS A 95 -2.82 5.69 9.29
N THR A 96 -3.65 4.87 9.93
CA THR A 96 -3.92 3.48 9.57
C THR A 96 -5.42 3.28 9.34
N GLY A 97 -5.79 2.27 8.56
CA GLY A 97 -7.19 2.00 8.22
C GLY A 97 -7.36 0.66 7.53
N SER A 98 -8.54 0.06 7.62
CA SER A 98 -8.83 -1.17 6.89
C SER A 98 -9.38 -0.83 5.51
N LYS A 99 -8.92 -1.54 4.47
CA LYS A 99 -9.40 -1.34 3.09
C LYS A 99 -9.69 -2.69 2.43
N ASN A 100 -10.81 -2.76 1.74
CA ASN A 100 -11.10 -3.87 0.85
C ASN A 100 -10.26 -3.69 -0.42
N LEU A 101 -9.24 -4.53 -0.57
CA LEU A 101 -8.28 -4.45 -1.66
C LEU A 101 -8.39 -5.69 -2.53
N PHE A 102 -8.27 -5.48 -3.84
CA PHE A 102 -7.97 -6.51 -4.82
C PHE A 102 -6.47 -6.50 -5.04
N LEU A 103 -5.80 -7.53 -4.54
CA LEU A 103 -4.35 -7.68 -4.61
C LEU A 103 -4.00 -8.93 -5.40
N PHE A 104 -2.75 -9.02 -5.84
CA PHE A 104 -2.20 -10.25 -6.38
C PHE A 104 -0.90 -10.63 -5.70
N ASP A 105 -0.63 -11.93 -5.64
CA ASP A 105 0.59 -12.48 -5.09
C ASP A 105 1.73 -12.55 -6.12
N GLU A 106 2.82 -13.23 -5.78
CA GLU A 106 3.97 -13.42 -6.66
C GLU A 106 3.69 -14.38 -7.83
N THR A 107 2.68 -15.24 -7.70
CA THR A 107 2.27 -16.18 -8.74
C THR A 107 1.25 -15.59 -9.71
N GLY A 108 0.70 -14.42 -9.38
CA GLY A 108 -0.35 -13.73 -10.14
C GLY A 108 -1.77 -14.15 -9.73
N GLU A 109 -1.92 -14.92 -8.65
CA GLU A 109 -3.22 -15.27 -8.08
C GLU A 109 -3.87 -14.03 -7.45
N HIS A 110 -5.17 -13.87 -7.67
CA HIS A 110 -5.93 -12.71 -7.23
C HIS A 110 -6.63 -12.96 -5.89
N TYR A 111 -6.47 -12.03 -4.96
CA TYR A 111 -7.12 -12.06 -3.65
C TYR A 111 -7.97 -10.80 -3.45
N GLN A 112 -9.19 -11.00 -2.96
CA GLN A 112 -10.03 -9.93 -2.42
C GLN A 112 -10.05 -10.06 -0.91
N LEU A 113 -9.41 -9.14 -0.20
CA LEU A 113 -9.31 -9.19 1.26
C LEU A 113 -9.38 -7.80 1.89
N GLN A 114 -9.83 -7.76 3.14
CA GLN A 114 -9.81 -6.55 3.95
C GLN A 114 -8.44 -6.40 4.62
N ALA A 115 -7.54 -5.63 3.99
CA ALA A 115 -6.17 -5.45 4.46
C ALA A 115 -6.07 -4.29 5.44
N ARG A 116 -5.22 -4.43 6.47
CA ARG A 116 -4.81 -3.28 7.27
C ARG A 116 -3.77 -2.47 6.49
N CYS A 117 -4.01 -1.16 6.40
CA CYS A 117 -3.24 -0.28 5.53
C CYS A 117 -2.59 0.87 6.29
N ILE A 118 -1.39 1.26 5.84
CA ILE A 118 -0.79 2.57 6.14
C ILE A 118 -1.26 3.56 5.08
N LEU A 119 -1.94 4.61 5.51
CA LEU A 119 -2.65 5.55 4.63
C LEU A 119 -2.06 6.97 4.63
N ASP A 120 -1.31 7.32 5.68
CA ASP A 120 -0.53 8.57 5.75
C ASP A 120 0.54 8.40 6.81
N PHE A 121 1.76 8.87 6.55
CA PHE A 121 2.84 8.79 7.52
C PHE A 121 3.79 9.98 7.38
N TYR A 122 3.86 10.77 8.43
CA TYR A 122 4.57 12.03 8.44
C TYR A 122 5.26 12.28 9.77
N VAL A 123 6.49 12.78 9.68
CA VAL A 123 7.25 13.32 10.80
C VAL A 123 7.71 14.71 10.37
N HIS A 124 7.51 15.69 11.24
CA HIS A 124 7.88 17.07 10.97
C HIS A 124 9.34 17.19 10.52
N GLU A 125 9.60 18.02 9.52
CA GLU A 125 10.87 18.06 8.77
C GLU A 125 12.06 18.27 9.71
N SER A 126 11.93 19.18 10.69
CA SER A 126 12.98 19.46 11.69
C SER A 126 13.29 18.30 12.64
N ARG A 127 12.47 17.25 12.66
CA ARG A 127 12.60 16.09 13.54
C ARG A 127 12.76 14.77 12.77
N GLN A 128 12.90 14.84 11.44
CA GLN A 128 13.17 13.65 10.62
C GLN A 128 14.56 13.07 10.94
N ARG A 129 14.73 11.78 10.68
CA ARG A 129 15.99 11.02 10.90
C ARG A 129 16.46 10.89 12.36
N MET A 130 15.68 11.35 13.33
CA MET A 130 15.96 11.20 14.78
C MET A 130 15.36 9.92 15.40
N GLY A 131 14.93 8.95 14.60
CA GLY A 131 14.31 7.70 15.09
C GLY A 131 12.83 7.81 15.48
N LEU A 132 12.25 9.02 15.53
CA LEU A 132 10.85 9.25 15.90
C LEU A 132 9.84 8.48 15.06
N GLY A 133 10.07 8.38 13.75
CA GLY A 133 9.22 7.58 12.86
C GLY A 133 9.20 6.10 13.23
N ASN A 134 10.34 5.54 13.69
CA ASN A 134 10.39 4.16 14.14
C ASN A 134 9.64 3.95 15.45
N ILE A 135 9.78 4.89 16.39
CA ILE A 135 9.04 4.87 17.66
C ILE A 135 7.53 4.86 17.38
N LEU A 136 7.05 5.73 16.48
CA LEU A 136 5.63 5.82 16.13
C LEU A 136 5.13 4.55 15.43
N TYR A 137 5.89 4.03 14.47
CA TYR A 137 5.53 2.83 13.74
C TYR A 137 5.52 1.58 14.63
N GLN A 138 6.53 1.42 15.49
CA GLN A 138 6.62 0.29 16.42
C GLN A 138 5.48 0.28 17.44
N HIS A 139 5.08 1.46 17.94
CA HIS A 139 3.91 1.59 18.80
C HIS A 139 2.64 1.09 18.10
N MET A 140 2.41 1.54 16.87
CA MET A 140 1.26 1.11 16.06
C MET A 140 1.26 -0.41 15.84
N LEU A 141 2.41 -1.02 15.50
CA LEU A 141 2.51 -2.48 15.33
C LEU A 141 2.17 -3.25 16.61
N SER A 142 2.67 -2.77 17.75
CA SER A 142 2.45 -3.40 19.05
C SER A 142 0.98 -3.30 19.48
N GLU A 143 0.35 -2.16 19.21
CA GLU A 143 -1.03 -1.91 19.61
C GLU A 143 -2.03 -2.64 18.72
N GLU A 144 -1.78 -2.68 17.40
CA GLU A 144 -2.63 -3.41 16.46
C GLU A 144 -2.30 -4.92 16.42
N ASN A 145 -1.21 -5.35 17.07
CA ASN A 145 -0.70 -6.73 17.06
C ASN A 145 -0.52 -7.29 15.63
N ILE A 146 0.11 -6.50 14.75
CA ILE A 146 0.29 -6.83 13.33
C ILE A 146 1.77 -6.92 12.99
N ARG A 147 2.13 -7.90 12.15
CA ARG A 147 3.47 -8.00 11.57
C ARG A 147 3.65 -6.93 10.48
N PRO A 148 4.81 -6.26 10.38
CA PRO A 148 5.07 -5.24 9.35
C PRO A 148 4.78 -5.71 7.92
N VAL A 149 5.12 -6.98 7.62
CA VAL A 149 4.92 -7.60 6.30
C VAL A 149 3.44 -7.75 5.91
N LYS A 150 2.52 -7.71 6.88
CA LYS A 150 1.06 -7.82 6.67
C LYS A 150 0.36 -6.48 6.46
N LEU A 151 1.11 -5.39 6.38
CA LEU A 151 0.56 -4.08 6.11
C LEU A 151 0.63 -3.76 4.62
N ALA A 152 -0.51 -3.38 4.05
CA ALA A 152 -0.55 -2.77 2.72
C ALA A 152 -0.26 -1.26 2.84
N ILE A 153 0.41 -0.68 1.85
CA ILE A 153 0.84 0.72 1.94
C ILE A 153 0.33 1.51 0.75
N ASP A 154 -0.46 2.55 0.99
CA ASP A 154 -0.97 3.44 -0.07
C ASP A 154 0.13 4.40 -0.52
N ARG A 155 0.57 4.30 -1.78
CA ARG A 155 1.55 5.20 -2.44
C ARG A 155 2.76 5.55 -1.55
N PRO A 156 3.57 4.57 -1.13
CA PRO A 156 4.73 4.85 -0.28
C PRO A 156 5.71 5.81 -0.97
N SER A 157 6.23 6.78 -0.20
CA SER A 157 7.35 7.60 -0.64
C SER A 157 8.66 6.80 -0.62
N GLU A 158 9.65 7.22 -1.40
CA GLU A 158 10.99 6.60 -1.39
C GLU A 158 11.63 6.60 0.00
N LYS A 159 11.42 7.69 0.76
CA LYS A 159 11.87 7.80 2.16
C LYS A 159 11.22 6.70 3.02
N PHE A 160 9.95 6.41 2.79
CA PHE A 160 9.24 5.39 3.55
C PHE A 160 9.66 3.97 3.14
N LEU A 161 9.85 3.70 1.85
CA LEU A 161 10.41 2.42 1.39
C LEU A 161 11.80 2.15 1.98
N ALA A 162 12.68 3.16 1.98
CA ALA A 162 14.00 3.04 2.60
C ALA A 162 13.92 2.82 4.13
N PHE A 163 12.94 3.42 4.79
CA PHE A 163 12.66 3.20 6.21
C PHE A 163 12.23 1.74 6.48
N LEU A 164 11.31 1.20 5.69
CA LEU A 164 10.82 -0.18 5.83
C LEU A 164 11.92 -1.21 5.57
N HIS A 165 12.75 -0.96 4.55
CA HIS A 165 13.93 -1.77 4.27
C HIS A 165 14.90 -1.78 5.46
N LYS A 166 15.24 -0.59 6.00
CA LYS A 166 16.21 -0.46 7.09
C LYS A 166 15.76 -1.14 8.39
N TYR A 167 14.53 -0.89 8.83
CA TYR A 167 14.07 -1.32 10.16
C TYR A 167 13.37 -2.68 10.15
N TYR A 168 12.69 -3.03 9.06
CA TYR A 168 11.83 -4.21 8.99
C TYR A 168 12.25 -5.20 7.91
N ARG A 169 13.35 -4.94 7.19
CA ARG A 169 13.90 -5.79 6.12
C ARG A 169 12.92 -6.08 4.98
N LEU A 170 11.94 -5.18 4.79
CA LEU A 170 10.98 -5.26 3.70
C LEU A 170 11.61 -4.70 2.42
N SER A 171 12.01 -5.59 1.51
CA SER A 171 12.78 -5.23 0.30
C SER A 171 12.08 -5.61 -1.00
N LYS A 172 11.55 -6.82 -1.07
CA LYS A 172 10.87 -7.36 -2.26
C LYS A 172 9.43 -6.91 -2.30
N ILE A 173 9.16 -5.93 -3.14
CA ILE A 173 7.83 -5.42 -3.42
C ILE A 173 7.16 -6.34 -4.44
N ILE A 174 5.93 -6.76 -4.15
CA ILE A 174 5.06 -7.38 -5.14
C ILE A 174 4.37 -6.23 -5.89
N PRO A 175 4.60 -6.04 -7.20
CA PRO A 175 3.90 -5.01 -7.97
C PRO A 175 2.39 -5.16 -7.78
N GLN A 176 1.61 -4.08 -7.89
CA GLN A 176 0.14 -4.14 -7.81
C GLN A 176 -0.47 -3.31 -8.93
N ASN A 177 -1.68 -3.65 -9.37
CA ASN A 177 -2.41 -2.90 -10.40
C ASN A 177 -3.04 -1.61 -9.84
N ASN A 178 -3.23 -1.59 -8.52
CA ASN A 178 -3.74 -0.45 -7.78
C ASN A 178 -2.57 0.48 -7.36
N LYS A 179 -2.81 1.34 -6.36
CA LYS A 179 -1.81 2.29 -5.84
C LYS A 179 -1.14 1.81 -4.55
N PHE A 180 -1.46 0.60 -4.11
CA PHE A 180 -0.91 0.00 -2.92
C PHE A 180 0.36 -0.77 -3.24
N VAL A 181 1.20 -0.90 -2.22
CA VAL A 181 2.41 -1.71 -2.21
C VAL A 181 2.27 -2.73 -1.09
N VAL A 182 2.57 -3.99 -1.42
CA VAL A 182 2.71 -5.10 -0.48
C VAL A 182 4.05 -5.79 -0.72
N PHE A 183 4.54 -6.52 0.26
CA PHE A 183 5.86 -7.17 0.21
C PHE A 183 5.74 -8.69 0.18
N GLU A 184 6.80 -9.37 -0.26
CA GLU A 184 6.95 -10.83 -0.11
C GLU A 184 6.65 -11.24 1.34
N GLY A 185 5.83 -12.28 1.52
CA GLY A 185 5.34 -12.74 2.82
C GLY A 185 3.97 -12.20 3.24
N PHE A 186 3.41 -11.23 2.49
CA PHE A 186 2.07 -10.70 2.78
C PHE A 186 0.99 -11.78 2.74
N PHE A 187 1.10 -12.75 1.81
CA PHE A 187 0.11 -13.80 1.56
C PHE A 187 0.44 -15.16 2.22
N ASP A 188 1.47 -15.24 3.07
CA ASP A 188 1.93 -16.53 3.66
C ASP A 188 0.85 -17.29 4.43
N ASP A 189 -0.12 -16.58 5.00
CA ASP A 189 -1.19 -17.18 5.81
C ASP A 189 -2.34 -17.65 4.89
N GLU A 190 -2.70 -16.88 3.86
CA GLU A 190 -3.73 -17.22 2.86
C GLU A 190 -3.35 -18.44 2.02
N ASN A 191 -2.05 -18.57 1.69
CA ASN A 191 -1.52 -19.71 0.93
C ASN A 191 -1.64 -21.05 1.68
N ARG A 192 -1.83 -21.03 3.01
CA ARG A 192 -2.05 -22.26 3.80
C ARG A 192 -3.47 -22.77 3.68
N ASP A 193 -4.45 -21.88 3.55
CA ASP A 193 -5.85 -22.24 3.46
C ASP A 193 -6.22 -22.76 2.07
N VAL A 194 -5.67 -22.15 1.01
CA VAL A 194 -5.86 -22.66 -0.38
C VAL A 194 -5.22 -24.04 -0.58
N ARG A 195 -4.10 -24.34 0.10
CA ARG A 195 -3.47 -25.67 0.05
C ARG A 195 -4.22 -26.72 0.89
N SER A 196 -4.86 -26.31 1.99
CA SER A 196 -5.63 -27.23 2.85
C SER A 196 -7.02 -27.53 2.30
N ASN A 197 -7.60 -26.63 1.49
CA ASN A 197 -8.93 -26.81 0.92
C ASN A 197 -8.95 -27.48 -0.46
N ARG A 198 -7.82 -28.06 -0.90
CA ARG A 198 -7.86 -29.08 -1.96
C ARG A 198 -8.44 -30.35 -1.37
N TYR A 199 -9.77 -30.41 -1.30
CA TYR A 199 -10.49 -31.67 -1.37
C TYR A 199 -9.82 -32.50 -2.46
N SER A 200 -9.09 -33.51 -2.00
CA SER A 200 -8.38 -34.45 -2.84
C SER A 200 -9.47 -35.25 -3.54
N LEU A 201 -9.88 -34.80 -4.73
CA LEU A 201 -10.62 -35.65 -5.65
C LEU A 201 -9.72 -36.87 -5.89
N PRO A 202 -10.21 -38.10 -5.62
CA PRO A 202 -9.41 -39.29 -5.83
C PRO A 202 -9.01 -39.35 -7.31
N PRO A 203 -7.78 -39.81 -7.63
CA PRO A 203 -7.38 -39.98 -9.02
C PRO A 203 -8.39 -40.90 -9.70
N ARG A 204 -9.06 -40.41 -10.75
CA ARG A 204 -9.85 -41.27 -11.62
C ARG A 204 -8.87 -42.24 -12.27
N THR A 205 -8.94 -43.50 -11.89
CA THR A 205 -8.28 -44.60 -12.59
C THR A 205 -8.88 -44.70 -13.99
N SER A 206 -8.20 -44.11 -14.98
CA SER A 206 -8.43 -44.43 -16.39
C SER A 206 -7.64 -45.69 -16.73
N LEU A 207 -8.39 -46.78 -16.86
CA LEU A 207 -8.00 -47.96 -17.64
C LEU A 207 -7.96 -47.59 -19.13
N ASP A 208 -7.20 -48.39 -19.89
CA ASP A 208 -6.96 -48.37 -21.35
C ASP A 208 -6.00 -47.28 -21.87
N ASP A 209 -5.11 -47.53 -22.83
CA ASP A 209 -4.79 -48.72 -23.64
C ASP A 209 -3.38 -48.48 -24.22
N GLY A 210 -2.65 -49.56 -24.49
CA GLY A 210 -1.27 -49.51 -24.95
C GLY A 210 -1.15 -49.19 -26.44
N THR A 211 -0.20 -48.34 -26.82
CA THR A 211 0.63 -48.56 -28.03
C THR A 211 1.80 -47.57 -28.07
N SER A 212 3.03 -48.10 -27.90
CA SER A 212 4.27 -47.39 -28.25
C SER A 212 4.46 -47.43 -29.76
N GLY A 213 4.22 -46.29 -30.41
CA GLY A 213 4.54 -46.03 -31.80
C GLY A 213 5.83 -45.22 -31.91
N ASN A 214 6.89 -45.88 -32.33
CA ASN A 214 8.17 -45.31 -32.73
C ASN A 214 7.98 -44.44 -34.00
N ASN A 215 8.54 -43.23 -34.06
CA ASN A 215 9.15 -42.70 -35.30
C ASN A 215 9.93 -41.40 -35.11
N ASN A 216 11.19 -41.48 -35.53
CA ASN A 216 12.07 -40.37 -35.88
C ASN A 216 11.44 -39.48 -36.97
N ASN A 217 11.72 -38.17 -36.93
CA ASN A 217 12.39 -37.52 -38.06
C ASN A 217 12.93 -36.11 -37.77
N ASN A 218 14.19 -35.97 -38.19
CA ASN A 218 14.98 -34.79 -38.51
C ASN A 218 14.22 -33.60 -39.14
N GLY A 219 14.69 -32.38 -38.83
CA GLY A 219 14.33 -31.15 -39.55
C GLY A 219 15.26 -29.99 -39.21
N ARG A 220 16.21 -29.73 -40.11
CA ARG A 220 17.32 -28.76 -40.08
C ARG A 220 16.90 -27.29 -40.33
N ASN A 221 17.83 -26.40 -39.94
CA ASN A 221 18.11 -25.03 -40.44
C ASN A 221 17.16 -23.90 -40.00
N GLY A 222 17.61 -22.70 -39.62
CA GLY A 222 18.94 -22.11 -39.54
C GLY A 222 18.83 -20.58 -39.38
N ALA A 223 19.93 -19.92 -38.94
CA ALA A 223 20.29 -18.50 -39.14
C ALA A 223 19.32 -17.41 -38.58
N SER A 224 19.70 -16.22 -38.12
CA SER A 224 20.98 -15.52 -37.89
C SER A 224 20.65 -14.10 -37.36
N LEU A 225 21.58 -13.54 -36.58
CA LEU A 225 21.91 -12.10 -36.41
C LEU A 225 21.03 -11.14 -35.56
N ASN A 226 21.69 -10.69 -34.48
CA ASN A 226 21.98 -9.31 -34.05
C ASN A 226 20.83 -8.31 -33.82
N GLY A 227 20.62 -7.99 -32.54
CA GLY A 227 20.03 -6.73 -32.07
C GLY A 227 20.80 -6.20 -30.85
N VAL A 228 21.45 -5.06 -31.01
CA VAL A 228 22.21 -4.28 -30.01
C VAL A 228 21.29 -3.86 -28.85
N PRO A 229 21.68 -3.97 -27.56
CA PRO A 229 20.88 -3.43 -26.48
C PRO A 229 21.15 -1.92 -26.32
N TYR A 230 20.17 -1.09 -26.65
CA TYR A 230 20.12 0.28 -26.15
C TYR A 230 19.89 0.25 -24.64
N ALA A 231 20.84 0.80 -23.89
CA ALA A 231 20.70 1.04 -22.47
C ALA A 231 19.61 2.12 -22.25
N ALA A 232 18.41 1.69 -21.88
CA ALA A 232 17.37 2.59 -21.38
C ALA A 232 17.60 2.81 -19.87
N SER A 233 17.80 4.07 -19.49
CA SER A 233 17.83 4.51 -18.09
C SER A 233 16.58 4.05 -17.35
N VAL A 234 16.74 3.13 -16.39
CA VAL A 234 15.65 2.56 -15.60
C VAL A 234 15.17 3.60 -14.59
N SER A 235 14.19 4.42 -14.98
CA SER A 235 13.29 5.04 -14.00
C SER A 235 12.43 3.92 -13.39
N ARG A 236 12.80 3.45 -12.19
CA ARG A 236 12.05 2.42 -11.47
C ARG A 236 10.73 3.01 -10.98
N SER A 237 9.73 3.03 -11.85
CA SER A 237 8.35 3.27 -11.46
C SER A 237 7.85 2.06 -10.68
N PHE A 238 7.37 2.26 -9.46
CA PHE A 238 6.74 1.22 -8.63
C PHE A 238 5.21 1.33 -8.71
N GLY A 239 4.49 0.23 -8.46
CA GLY A 239 3.02 0.16 -8.52
C GLY A 239 2.47 -0.15 -9.92
N ARG A 240 1.30 0.43 -10.29
CA ARG A 240 0.53 0.15 -11.53
C ARG A 240 1.34 0.01 -12.84
N TYR A 241 2.49 0.69 -12.94
CA TYR A 241 3.32 0.68 -14.15
C TYR A 241 4.37 -0.45 -14.17
N ALA A 242 4.61 -1.10 -13.04
CA ALA A 242 5.51 -2.25 -12.91
C ALA A 242 4.78 -3.61 -12.90
N ALA A 243 3.44 -3.62 -12.84
CA ALA A 243 2.67 -4.84 -12.83
C ALA A 243 2.64 -5.50 -14.22
N ALA A 244 2.91 -6.80 -14.28
CA ALA A 244 2.73 -7.60 -15.50
C ALA A 244 1.26 -7.54 -15.92
N ARG A 245 1.01 -7.12 -17.16
CA ARG A 245 -0.34 -7.10 -17.72
C ARG A 245 -0.59 -8.43 -18.41
N PRO A 246 -1.70 -9.14 -18.12
CA PRO A 246 -2.11 -10.24 -18.97
C PRO A 246 -2.36 -9.71 -20.38
N PRO A 247 -2.02 -10.47 -21.45
CA PRO A 247 -2.36 -10.10 -22.81
C PRO A 247 -3.87 -9.91 -22.89
N CYS A 248 -4.31 -8.67 -23.09
CA CYS A 248 -5.72 -8.32 -23.15
C CYS A 248 -6.29 -8.82 -24.50
N SER A 249 -7.29 -9.70 -24.43
CA SER A 249 -7.99 -10.28 -25.58
C SER A 249 -8.58 -9.24 -26.54
N MET A 250 -8.89 -8.01 -26.10
CA MET A 250 -9.40 -6.95 -26.97
C MET A 250 -8.37 -6.40 -27.97
N ALA A 251 -7.07 -6.42 -27.65
CA ALA A 251 -6.05 -5.89 -28.57
C ALA A 251 -5.87 -6.77 -29.82
N ASN A 252 -6.20 -8.06 -29.73
CA ASN A 252 -6.10 -9.00 -30.85
C ASN A 252 -7.30 -8.97 -31.80
N ILE A 253 -8.41 -8.32 -31.43
CA ILE A 253 -9.61 -8.26 -32.27
C ILE A 253 -9.50 -7.14 -33.31
N ILE A 254 -8.78 -6.05 -33.01
CA ILE A 254 -8.68 -4.89 -33.91
C ILE A 254 -7.72 -5.15 -35.10
N HIS A 255 -6.77 -6.07 -34.96
CA HIS A 255 -5.83 -6.41 -36.03
C HIS A 255 -6.32 -7.50 -36.99
N ASN A 256 -7.46 -8.16 -36.73
CA ASN A 256 -7.99 -9.20 -37.61
C ASN A 256 -9.13 -8.73 -38.53
N THR A 257 -9.61 -7.48 -38.40
CA THR A 257 -10.72 -6.94 -39.21
C THR A 257 -10.30 -6.02 -40.35
N ALA A 258 -8.99 -5.78 -40.54
CA ALA A 258 -8.48 -4.83 -41.55
C ALA A 258 -7.82 -5.49 -42.78
N MET A 259 -8.19 -6.73 -43.14
CA MET A 259 -7.63 -7.44 -44.31
C MET A 259 -8.70 -8.10 -45.22
N LEU A 260 -9.94 -7.62 -45.20
CA LEU A 260 -10.99 -8.05 -46.13
C LEU A 260 -11.69 -6.84 -46.75
N ASP A 261 -10.93 -5.94 -47.38
CA ASP A 261 -11.50 -5.12 -48.45
C ASP A 261 -10.40 -4.58 -49.37
N GLN A 262 -10.09 -5.33 -50.43
CA GLN A 262 -9.59 -4.80 -51.71
C GLN A 262 -9.36 -5.93 -52.72
N SER A 263 -10.39 -6.25 -53.50
CA SER A 263 -10.20 -6.65 -54.90
C SER A 263 -11.52 -6.53 -55.69
N ALA A 264 -11.73 -5.39 -56.34
CA ALA A 264 -12.61 -5.30 -57.50
C ALA A 264 -11.94 -4.40 -58.54
N GLN A 265 -11.76 -4.97 -59.72
CA GLN A 265 -10.90 -4.55 -60.82
C GLN A 265 -11.39 -3.29 -61.56
N ARG A 266 -10.43 -2.50 -62.04
CA ARG A 266 -10.59 -1.57 -63.18
C ARG A 266 -10.27 -2.32 -64.47
N THR A 267 -11.23 -2.43 -65.38
CA THR A 267 -11.02 -2.54 -66.84
C THR A 267 -12.31 -2.13 -67.55
N GLY A 268 -12.20 -1.23 -68.54
CA GLY A 268 -13.28 -0.85 -69.47
C GLY A 268 -13.78 0.56 -69.26
#